data_AF-A0A7D4BV35-F1
#
_entry.id   AF-A0A7D4BV35-F1
#
_cell.length_a   1.000
_cell.length_b   1.000
_cell.length_c   1.000
_cell.angle_alpha   90.00
_cell.angle_beta   90.00
_cell.angle_gamma   90.00
#
_symmetry.space_group_name_H-M   'P 1'
#
loop_
_entity.id
_entity.type
_entity.pdbx_description
1 polymer ?
#
loop_
_entity_poly.entity_id
_entity_poly.type
_entity_poly.pdbx_seq_one_letter_code
_entity_poly.pdbx_strand_id
1 'polypeptide(L)'
;MGQKLALTGESGAGKSTLLQIIAGLVEPSTGEVRIAGSKVRGPAVALVPGHPGVAYLSQKSDLPKFLRVEQVLQYASKRPVAETQALFKLCRIDQLLGRRTDQLSGASSSG
;
A
#
# COMPACT_ATOMS: atom_id res chain seq x y z
N MET A 1 3.87 7.25 -21.05
CA MET A 1 3.33 8.47 -20.40
C MET A 1 2.76 8.08 -19.05
N GLY A 2 3.10 8.80 -17.98
CA GLY A 2 2.47 8.62 -16.68
C GLY A 2 1.20 9.46 -16.60
N GLN A 3 0.04 8.82 -16.45
CA GLN A 3 -1.23 9.52 -16.23
C GLN A 3 -1.52 9.59 -14.73
N LYS A 4 -2.07 10.72 -14.29
CA LYS A 4 -2.59 10.90 -12.93
C LYS A 4 -4.10 11.03 -13.04
N LEU A 5 -4.82 10.14 -12.37
CA LEU A 5 -6.27 10.14 -12.32
C LEU A 5 -6.73 10.30 -10.88
N ALA A 6 -7.77 11.11 -10.68
CA ALA A 6 -8.43 11.26 -9.39
C ALA A 6 -9.84 10.64 -9.47
N LEU A 7 -10.18 9.84 -8.46
CA LEU A 7 -11.53 9.30 -8.28
C LEU A 7 -12.20 10.02 -7.11
N THR A 8 -13.29 10.74 -7.40
CA THR A 8 -14.03 11.53 -6.41
C THR A 8 -15.44 10.97 -6.21
N GLY A 9 -16.10 11.36 -5.11
CA GLY A 9 -17.44 10.90 -4.75
C GLY A 9 -17.65 10.90 -3.23
N GLU A 10 -18.90 10.79 -2.78
CA GLU A 10 -19.28 10.83 -1.37
C GLU A 10 -18.69 9.68 -0.54
N SER A 11 -18.65 9.85 0.78
CA SER A 11 -18.30 8.76 1.70
C SER A 11 -19.27 7.59 1.49
N GLY A 12 -18.75 6.36 1.41
CA GLY A 12 -19.58 5.18 1.12
C GLY A 12 -19.83 4.89 -0.37
N ALA A 13 -19.47 5.78 -1.30
CA ALA A 13 -19.65 5.54 -2.75
C ALA A 13 -18.78 4.40 -3.35
N GLY A 14 -18.09 3.61 -2.53
CA GLY A 14 -17.32 2.44 -2.99
C GLY A 14 -15.93 2.74 -3.56
N LYS A 15 -15.41 3.97 -3.46
CA LYS A 15 -14.08 4.36 -3.98
C LYS A 15 -12.95 3.44 -3.50
N SER A 16 -12.90 3.15 -2.20
CA SER A 16 -11.88 2.27 -1.62
C SER A 16 -12.03 0.84 -2.13
N THR A 17 -13.25 0.35 -2.25
CA THR A 17 -13.56 -0.97 -2.81
C THR A 17 -13.12 -1.08 -4.25
N LEU A 18 -13.38 -0.06 -5.08
CA LEU A 18 -12.93 -0.03 -6.46
C LEU A 18 -11.40 -0.08 -6.56
N LEU A 19 -10.69 0.72 -5.74
CA LEU A 19 -9.23 0.68 -5.71
C LEU A 19 -8.69 -0.67 -5.23
N GLN A 20 -9.34 -1.33 -4.27
CA GLN A 20 -8.99 -2.68 -3.81
C GLN A 20 -9.21 -3.74 -4.91
N ILE A 21 -10.31 -3.64 -5.67
CA ILE A 21 -10.56 -4.51 -6.83
C ILE A 21 -9.48 -4.32 -7.89
N ILE A 22 -9.14 -3.07 -8.22
CA ILE A 22 -8.06 -2.75 -9.18
C ILE A 22 -6.71 -3.31 -8.70
N ALA A 23 -6.45 -3.22 -7.40
CA ALA A 23 -5.23 -3.76 -6.79
C ALA A 23 -5.22 -5.29 -6.69
N GLY A 24 -6.33 -6.00 -6.95
CA GLY A 24 -6.45 -7.45 -6.79
C GLY A 24 -6.61 -7.93 -5.35
N LEU A 25 -7.05 -7.03 -4.45
CA LEU A 25 -7.28 -7.32 -3.03
C LEU A 25 -8.71 -7.79 -2.73
N VAL A 26 -9.66 -7.47 -3.62
CA VAL A 26 -11.08 -7.84 -3.51
C VAL A 26 -11.55 -8.38 -4.86
N GLU A 27 -12.35 -9.44 -4.84
CA GLU A 27 -12.94 -10.00 -6.06
C GLU A 27 -14.11 -9.13 -6.54
N PRO A 28 -14.20 -8.77 -7.83
CA PRO A 28 -15.39 -8.13 -8.36
C PRO A 28 -16.52 -9.15 -8.47
N SER A 29 -17.77 -8.75 -8.15
CA SER A 29 -18.92 -9.64 -8.32
C SER A 29 -19.18 -10.00 -9.78
N THR A 30 -18.91 -9.07 -10.71
CA THR A 30 -19.03 -9.26 -12.16
C THR A 30 -17.96 -8.44 -12.89
N GLY A 31 -17.67 -8.82 -14.14
CA GLY A 31 -16.66 -8.15 -14.97
C GLY A 31 -15.23 -8.56 -14.66
N GLU A 32 -14.26 -7.81 -15.18
CA GLU A 32 -12.84 -8.06 -14.94
C GLU A 32 -12.00 -6.79 -14.96
N VAL A 33 -10.85 -6.82 -14.27
CA VAL A 33 -9.81 -5.80 -14.35
C VAL A 33 -8.64 -6.35 -15.15
N ARG A 34 -8.10 -5.54 -16.06
CA ARG A 34 -6.88 -5.86 -16.81
C ARG A 34 -5.82 -4.78 -16.63
N ILE A 35 -4.59 -5.19 -16.37
CA ILE A 35 -3.42 -4.32 -16.26
C ILE A 35 -2.39 -4.78 -17.30
N ALA A 36 -1.97 -3.85 -18.16
CA ALA A 36 -1.09 -4.14 -19.29
C ALA A 36 -1.58 -5.35 -20.12
N GLY A 37 -2.89 -5.45 -20.35
CA GLY A 37 -3.53 -6.54 -21.10
C GLY A 37 -3.76 -7.83 -20.31
N SER A 38 -3.17 -7.99 -19.13
CA SER A 38 -3.29 -9.19 -18.30
C SER A 38 -4.41 -9.06 -17.27
N LYS A 39 -5.21 -10.11 -17.10
CA LYS A 39 -6.28 -10.15 -16.09
C LYS A 39 -5.70 -10.11 -14.68
N VAL A 40 -6.21 -9.23 -13.84
CA VAL A 40 -5.91 -9.20 -12.41
C VAL A 40 -6.63 -10.38 -11.75
N ARG A 41 -5.88 -11.20 -11.02
CA ARG A 41 -6.43 -12.31 -10.23
C ARG A 41 -6.77 -11.79 -8.85
N GLY A 42 -8.00 -12.02 -8.40
CA GLY A 42 -8.38 -11.72 -7.04
C GLY A 42 -8.10 -12.88 -6.07
N PRO A 43 -8.48 -12.72 -4.79
CA PRO A 43 -8.13 -13.64 -3.71
C PRO A 43 -8.66 -15.07 -3.90
N ALA A 44 -9.70 -15.26 -4.72
CA ALA A 44 -10.26 -16.59 -4.99
C ALA A 44 -9.31 -17.51 -5.77
N VAL A 45 -8.33 -16.93 -6.48
CA VAL A 45 -7.43 -17.67 -7.38
C VAL A 45 -5.95 -17.40 -7.07
N ALA A 46 -5.63 -16.29 -6.40
CA ALA A 46 -4.27 -15.94 -5.99
C ALA A 46 -4.05 -16.23 -4.49
N LEU A 47 -3.08 -17.11 -4.18
CA LEU A 47 -2.72 -17.44 -2.79
C LEU A 47 -2.29 -16.22 -1.97
N VAL A 48 -1.61 -15.27 -2.62
CA VAL A 48 -1.25 -13.98 -2.04
C VAL A 48 -2.10 -12.92 -2.75
N PRO A 49 -3.03 -12.25 -2.04
CA PRO A 49 -3.82 -11.16 -2.62
C PRO A 49 -2.94 -10.01 -3.11
N GLY A 50 -3.38 -9.38 -4.19
CA GLY A 50 -2.69 -8.22 -4.77
C GLY A 50 -2.06 -8.50 -6.14
N HIS A 51 -1.92 -7.45 -6.95
CA HIS A 51 -1.24 -7.49 -8.23
C HIS A 51 0.22 -7.03 -8.10
N PRO A 52 1.22 -7.77 -8.61
CA PRO A 52 2.64 -7.47 -8.40
C PRO A 52 3.10 -6.12 -8.98
N GLY A 53 2.37 -5.60 -9.97
CA GLY A 53 2.62 -4.29 -10.57
C GLY A 53 1.82 -3.12 -9.97
N VAL A 54 1.03 -3.35 -8.92
CA VAL A 54 0.19 -2.31 -8.29
C VAL A 54 0.57 -2.14 -6.83
N ALA A 55 0.96 -0.93 -6.45
CA ALA A 55 1.06 -0.54 -5.06
C ALA A 55 -0.27 0.04 -4.58
N TYR A 56 -0.82 -0.49 -3.50
CA TYR A 56 -2.03 0.01 -2.85
C TYR A 56 -1.67 0.59 -1.48
N LEU A 57 -2.01 1.87 -1.27
CA LEU A 57 -1.90 2.53 0.03
C LEU A 57 -3.29 2.59 0.65
N SER A 58 -3.49 1.84 1.74
CA SER A 58 -4.76 1.80 2.46
C SER A 58 -5.04 3.13 3.16
N GLN A 59 -6.33 3.41 3.39
CA GLN A 59 -6.75 4.51 4.28
C GLN A 59 -6.43 4.22 5.75
N LYS A 60 -6.36 2.94 6.14
CA LYS A 60 -5.96 2.51 7.48
C LYS A 60 -4.45 2.29 7.54
N SER A 61 -3.80 2.85 8.55
CA SER A 61 -2.37 2.73 8.81
C SER A 61 -2.08 1.55 9.75
N ASP A 62 -2.05 0.33 9.22
CA ASP A 62 -1.73 -0.87 9.99
C ASP A 62 -0.22 -1.19 9.91
N LEU A 63 0.60 -0.35 10.57
CA LEU A 63 2.02 -0.62 10.70
C LEU A 63 2.28 -1.69 11.79
N PRO A 64 3.21 -2.65 11.60
CA PRO A 64 3.52 -3.65 12.61
C PRO A 64 4.08 -2.99 13.87
N LYS A 65 3.29 -2.98 14.96
CA LYS A 65 3.53 -2.17 16.18
C LYS A 65 4.84 -2.47 16.93
N PHE A 66 5.46 -3.62 16.65
CA PHE A 66 6.67 -4.10 17.33
C PHE A 66 7.96 -3.89 16.52
N LEU A 67 7.87 -3.43 15.26
CA LEU A 67 9.03 -3.21 14.41
C LEU A 67 9.47 -1.74 14.44
N ARG A 68 10.77 -1.50 14.24
CA ARG A 68 11.29 -0.17 13.91
C ARG A 68 10.97 0.20 12.46
N VAL A 69 10.89 1.49 12.17
CA VAL A 69 10.61 2.00 10.83
C VAL A 69 11.59 1.44 9.81
N GLU A 70 12.88 1.38 10.14
CA GLU A 70 13.90 0.77 9.27
C GLU A 70 13.63 -0.71 8.95
N GLN A 71 13.11 -1.48 9.90
CA GLN A 71 12.84 -2.91 9.75
C GLN A 71 11.60 -3.13 8.88
N VAL A 72 10.56 -2.30 9.05
CA VAL A 72 9.39 -2.32 8.16
C VAL A 72 9.81 -2.02 6.72
N LEU A 73 10.68 -1.04 6.51
CA LEU A 73 11.17 -0.67 5.19
C LEU A 73 12.03 -1.76 4.57
N GLN A 74 12.90 -2.41 5.34
CA GLN A 74 13.69 -3.58 4.89
C GLN A 74 12.79 -4.75 4.50
N TYR A 75 11.72 -5.00 5.26
CA TYR A 75 10.77 -6.07 4.96
C TYR A 75 9.94 -5.78 3.70
N ALA A 76 9.45 -4.55 3.55
CA ALA A 76 8.55 -4.17 2.47
C ALA A 76 9.28 -3.84 1.14
N SER A 77 10.56 -3.47 1.21
CA SER A 77 11.35 -3.04 0.07
C SER A 77 12.28 -4.15 -0.43
N LYS A 78 12.33 -4.35 -1.75
CA LYS A 78 13.40 -5.14 -2.39
C LYS A 78 14.71 -4.36 -2.53
N ARG A 79 14.70 -3.06 -2.26
CA ARG A 79 15.88 -2.18 -2.32
C ARG A 79 16.55 -2.08 -0.95
N PRO A 80 17.89 -2.14 -0.90
CA PRO A 80 18.67 -1.86 0.31
C PRO A 80 18.34 -0.49 0.92
N VAL A 81 18.37 -0.39 2.25
CA VAL A 81 18.17 0.87 2.99
C VAL A 81 19.17 1.96 2.57
N ALA A 82 20.40 1.57 2.23
CA ALA A 82 21.41 2.50 1.75
C ALA A 82 21.00 3.20 0.45
N GLU A 83 20.27 2.52 -0.43
CA GLU A 83 19.81 3.07 -1.72
C GLU A 83 18.58 3.98 -1.57
N THR A 84 17.84 3.86 -0.48
CA THR A 84 16.60 4.61 -0.24
C THR A 84 16.79 5.87 0.60
N GLN A 85 18.03 6.19 0.99
CA GLN A 85 18.34 7.33 1.86
C GLN A 85 17.83 8.68 1.32
N ALA A 86 17.89 8.87 0.00
CA ALA A 86 17.35 10.08 -0.66
C ALA A 86 15.81 10.17 -0.53
N LEU A 87 15.10 9.05 -0.65
CA LEU A 87 13.65 8.99 -0.46
C LEU A 87 13.26 9.28 0.98
N PHE A 88 14.01 8.76 1.95
CA PHE A 88 13.73 9.01 3.37
C PHE A 88 13.89 10.48 3.74
N LYS A 89 14.94 11.13 3.23
CA LYS A 89 15.13 12.58 3.40
C LYS A 89 14.02 13.39 2.73
N LEU A 90 13.64 13.01 1.50
CA LEU A 90 12.56 13.68 0.77
C LEU A 90 11.22 13.57 1.53
N CYS A 91 10.92 12.40 2.07
CA CYS A 91 9.73 12.13 2.89
C CYS A 91 9.87 12.64 4.33
N ARG A 92 11.05 13.13 4.74
CA ARG A 92 11.38 13.59 6.09
C ARG A 92 11.10 12.53 7.16
N ILE A 93 11.52 11.30 6.91
CA ILE A 93 11.37 10.17 7.85
C ILE A 93 12.73 9.62 8.31
N ASP A 94 13.85 10.20 7.90
CA ASP A 94 15.19 9.73 8.25
C ASP A 94 15.44 9.73 9.76
N GLN A 95 14.96 10.76 10.47
CA GLN A 95 15.01 10.83 11.94
C GLN A 95 14.08 9.82 12.66
N LEU A 96 13.20 9.14 11.92
CA LEU A 96 12.24 8.17 12.48
C LEU A 96 12.71 6.72 12.31
N LEU A 97 13.75 6.45 11.51
CA LEU A 97 14.20 5.09 11.16
C LEU A 97 14.42 4.19 12.37
N GLY A 98 14.99 4.73 13.45
CA GLY A 98 15.25 4.02 14.71
C GLY A 98 14.07 3.93 15.68
N ARG A 99 12.94 4.60 15.40
CA ARG A 99 11.75 4.56 16.27
C ARG A 99 10.91 3.32 15.97
N ARG A 100 10.28 2.77 17.02
CA ARG A 100 9.22 1.78 16.83
C ARG A 100 7.99 2.43 16.23
N THR A 101 7.26 1.70 15.40
CA THR A 101 6.05 2.18 14.73
C THR A 101 4.96 2.60 15.72
N ASP A 102 4.85 1.97 16.89
CA ASP A 102 3.92 2.36 17.96
C ASP A 102 4.27 3.69 18.63
N GLN A 103 5.47 4.21 18.43
CA GLN A 103 5.94 5.51 18.94
C GLN A 103 5.77 6.66 17.93
N LEU A 104 5.13 6.41 16.78
CA LEU A 104 4.89 7.43 15.75
C LEU A 104 3.52 8.09 15.96
N SER A 105 3.50 9.41 15.93
CA SER A 105 2.25 10.18 15.93
C SER A 105 1.46 9.83 14.66
N GLY A 106 0.30 9.18 14.81
CA GLY A 106 -0.58 8.76 13.71
C GLY A 106 -0.53 7.26 13.36
N ALA A 107 0.45 6.50 13.87
CA ALA A 107 0.46 5.04 13.73
C ALA A 107 -0.38 4.32 14.80
N SER A 108 -0.76 5.04 15.86
CA SER A 108 -1.56 4.51 16.98
C SER A 108 -3.08 4.62 16.74
N SER A 109 -3.56 5.06 15.57
CA SER A 109 -4.98 5.26 15.29
C SER A 109 -5.70 3.98 14.87
N SER A 110 -5.64 2.93 15.69
CA SER A 110 -6.64 1.84 15.79
C SER A 110 -6.25 0.91 16.94
N GLY A 111 -6.99 1.03 18.05
CA GLY A 111 -7.34 -0.12 18.89
C GLY A 111 -8.54 -0.82 18.31
#